data_AF-A0A3B8PH57-F1
#
_entry.id   AF-A0A3B8PH57-F1
#
_cell.length_a   1.000
_cell.length_b   1.000
_cell.length_c   1.000
_cell.angle_alpha   90.00
_cell.angle_beta   90.00
_cell.angle_gamma   90.00
#
_symmetry.space_group_name_H-M   'P 1'
#
loop_
_entity.id
_entity.type
_entity.pdbx_description
1 polymer ?
#
loop_
_entity_poly.entity_id
_entity_poly.type
_entity_poly.pdbx_seq_one_letter_code
_entity_poly.pdbx_strand_id
1 'polypeptide(L)'
;MIMIILLQVGRGGGLVGALGGMGGQSAFGTRAGDAFTGITIVLTVMWVLLSGFGGITLRANRGSRKFDEPEVRLLESIERWEGRDGKRTILVPIYLSGPPEKEVTVALTAGDETDREVLSDHNVDGKAKLVTFEPNTSQLRQTVEITYDGDLTANADWTFRIRISEITNAIRKTGEEFTRVTIKDDDGGVETLEPISVKGRLPGPGEGGSATKKSA
;
A
#
# COMPACT_ATOMS: atom_id res chain seq x y z
N MET A 1 62.17 -6.08 -54.61
CA MET A 1 61.40 -6.72 -53.53
C MET A 1 60.57 -5.63 -52.83
N ILE A 2 59.48 -5.18 -53.48
CA ILE A 2 58.10 -5.71 -53.45
C ILE A 2 57.21 -5.12 -52.33
N MET A 3 57.77 -4.38 -51.35
CA MET A 3 56.99 -3.95 -50.17
C MET A 3 56.48 -2.49 -50.17
N ILE A 4 56.59 -1.75 -51.30
CA ILE A 4 56.18 -0.34 -51.40
C ILE A 4 55.00 -0.13 -52.38
N ILE A 5 54.60 -1.17 -53.14
CA ILE A 5 53.47 -1.09 -54.09
C ILE A 5 52.11 -1.30 -53.41
N LEU A 6 52.06 -1.85 -52.19
CA LEU A 6 50.82 -1.96 -51.41
C LEU A 6 50.45 -0.66 -50.66
N LEU A 7 51.35 0.33 -50.64
CA LEU A 7 51.13 1.66 -50.07
C LEU A 7 51.06 2.74 -51.16
N GLN A 8 50.79 2.35 -52.39
CA GLN A 8 50.19 3.28 -53.31
C GLN A 8 48.76 3.45 -52.84
N VAL A 9 48.40 4.66 -52.40
CA VAL A 9 46.99 5.05 -52.29
C VAL A 9 46.44 4.86 -53.69
N GLY A 10 45.85 3.69 -53.94
CA GLY A 10 45.02 3.51 -55.10
C GLY A 10 44.02 4.65 -55.00
N ARG A 11 44.03 5.54 -56.00
CA ARG A 11 42.90 6.45 -56.25
C ARG A 11 41.70 5.61 -56.74
N GLY A 12 41.40 4.56 -55.99
CA GLY A 12 40.29 3.67 -56.16
C GLY A 12 39.06 4.42 -55.69
N GLY A 13 38.41 5.11 -56.63
CA GLY A 13 36.98 5.31 -56.54
C GLY A 13 36.34 3.92 -56.49
N GLY A 14 36.19 3.39 -55.28
CA GLY A 14 35.62 2.07 -55.07
C GLY A 14 34.20 2.05 -55.62
N LEU A 15 33.92 1.07 -56.50
CA LEU A 15 32.64 0.49 -56.98
C LEU A 15 31.44 1.41 -57.33
N VAL A 16 31.26 2.55 -56.68
CA VAL A 16 30.26 3.59 -56.97
C VAL A 16 30.49 4.25 -58.32
N GLY A 17 31.74 4.30 -58.81
CA GLY A 17 32.06 4.80 -60.16
C GLY A 17 31.68 3.86 -61.31
N ALA A 18 31.45 2.57 -61.04
CA ALA A 18 31.15 1.58 -62.07
C ALA A 18 29.64 1.38 -62.32
N LEU A 19 28.76 1.96 -61.49
CA LEU A 19 27.30 1.78 -61.58
C LEU A 19 26.49 3.09 -61.54
N GLY A 20 27.10 4.27 -61.73
CA GLY A 20 26.38 5.55 -61.70
C GLY A 20 26.96 6.55 -62.69
N GLY A 21 26.27 6.74 -63.81
CA GLY A 21 26.68 7.64 -64.89
C GLY A 21 26.83 9.11 -64.47
N MET A 22 27.48 9.85 -65.37
CA MET A 22 27.74 11.29 -65.37
C MET A 22 26.61 12.11 -64.72
N GLY A 23 26.80 12.55 -63.46
CA GLY A 23 25.89 13.49 -62.79
C GLY A 23 25.32 13.10 -61.42
N GLY A 24 25.66 11.94 -60.87
CA GLY A 24 25.26 11.61 -59.49
C GLY A 24 26.08 12.41 -58.45
N GLN A 25 25.49 13.43 -57.82
CA GLN A 25 25.88 13.77 -56.45
C GLN A 25 25.79 12.47 -55.67
N SER A 26 26.93 11.85 -55.34
CA SER A 26 26.95 10.61 -54.60
C SER A 26 26.04 10.80 -53.39
N ALA A 27 24.99 9.98 -53.25
CA ALA A 27 24.12 9.99 -52.08
C ALA A 27 24.91 9.80 -50.77
N PHE A 28 26.17 9.40 -50.92
CA PHE A 28 27.23 9.48 -49.94
C PHE A 28 28.46 10.13 -50.60
N GLY A 29 28.62 11.44 -50.42
CA GLY A 29 29.75 12.23 -50.93
C GLY A 29 31.12 11.77 -50.39
N THR A 30 32.21 12.43 -50.79
CA THR A 30 33.60 12.13 -50.38
C THR A 30 33.87 12.23 -48.87
N ARG A 31 32.85 12.58 -48.07
CA ARG A 31 32.83 12.58 -46.60
C ARG A 31 31.77 11.64 -46.00
N ALA A 32 31.27 10.66 -46.75
CA ALA A 32 30.25 9.74 -46.29
C ALA A 32 30.62 9.03 -44.98
N GLY A 33 31.89 8.65 -44.82
CA GLY A 33 32.39 8.07 -43.56
C GLY A 33 32.23 9.02 -42.37
N ASP A 34 32.48 10.31 -42.57
CA ASP A 34 32.34 11.35 -41.52
C ASP A 34 30.88 11.60 -41.16
N ALA A 35 29.97 11.52 -42.15
CA ALA A 35 28.54 11.69 -41.93
C ALA A 35 27.93 10.56 -41.07
N PHE A 36 28.24 9.29 -41.38
CA PHE A 36 27.75 8.15 -40.58
C PHE A 36 28.31 8.14 -39.17
N THR A 37 29.59 8.47 -39.00
CA THR A 37 30.22 8.60 -37.69
C THR A 37 29.62 9.77 -36.92
N GLY A 38 29.40 10.93 -37.55
CA GLY A 38 28.77 12.09 -36.94
C GLY A 38 27.35 11.82 -36.46
N ILE A 39 26.53 11.13 -37.27
CA ILE A 39 25.16 10.74 -36.88
C ILE A 39 25.20 9.82 -35.65
N THR A 40 26.12 8.86 -35.63
CA THR A 40 26.26 7.93 -34.50
C THR A 40 26.68 8.66 -33.22
N ILE A 41 27.61 9.60 -33.32
CA ILE A 41 28.06 10.43 -32.19
C ILE A 41 26.90 11.25 -31.63
N VAL A 42 26.14 11.94 -32.49
CA VAL A 42 25.02 12.79 -32.05
C VAL A 42 23.94 11.96 -31.36
N LEU A 43 23.58 10.82 -31.95
CA LEU A 43 22.60 9.90 -31.36
C LEU A 43 23.05 9.39 -29.98
N THR A 44 24.33 9.02 -29.86
CA THR A 44 24.91 8.51 -28.61
C THR A 44 24.93 9.59 -27.52
N VAL A 45 25.34 10.81 -27.84
CA VAL A 45 25.36 11.93 -26.88
C VAL A 45 23.94 12.28 -26.42
N MET A 46 22.97 12.34 -27.34
CA MET A 46 21.57 12.57 -27.01
C MET A 46 21.01 11.49 -26.09
N TRP A 47 21.34 10.21 -26.35
CA TRP A 47 20.91 9.09 -25.51
C TRP A 47 21.53 9.13 -24.11
N VAL A 48 22.82 9.49 -24.00
CA VAL A 48 23.51 9.64 -22.70
C VAL A 48 22.94 10.80 -21.91
N LEU A 49 22.65 11.94 -22.55
CA LEU A 49 22.02 13.09 -21.88
C LEU A 49 20.62 12.74 -21.38
N LEU A 50 19.81 12.03 -22.18
CA LEU A 50 18.45 11.65 -21.79
C LEU A 50 18.45 10.61 -20.66
N SER A 51 19.37 9.63 -20.71
CA SER A 51 19.56 8.65 -19.65
C SER A 51 20.12 9.27 -18.36
N GLY A 52 21.09 10.18 -18.48
CA GLY A 52 21.67 10.91 -17.36
C GLY A 52 20.65 11.83 -16.69
N PHE A 53 19.88 12.58 -17.48
CA PHE A 53 18.82 13.45 -16.99
C PHE A 53 17.72 12.64 -16.30
N GLY A 54 17.25 11.54 -16.90
CA GLY A 54 16.30 10.62 -16.26
C GLY A 54 16.83 10.00 -14.96
N GLY A 55 18.12 9.66 -14.92
CA GLY A 55 18.77 9.17 -13.70
C GLY A 55 18.82 10.22 -12.58
N ILE A 56 19.05 11.49 -12.92
CA ILE A 56 19.11 12.60 -11.96
C ILE A 56 17.71 12.94 -11.43
N THR A 57 16.68 13.00 -12.29
CA THR A 57 15.30 13.27 -11.86
C THR A 57 14.75 12.16 -10.96
N LEU A 58 15.10 10.90 -11.25
CA LEU A 58 14.76 9.75 -10.39
C LEU A 58 15.57 9.72 -9.08
N ARG A 59 16.79 10.27 -9.06
CA ARG A 59 17.59 10.43 -7.84
C ARG A 59 17.03 11.53 -6.93
N ALA A 60 16.51 12.62 -7.50
CA ALA A 60 15.94 13.72 -6.72
C ALA A 60 14.69 13.29 -5.93
N ASN A 61 13.90 12.34 -6.45
CA ASN A 61 12.74 11.78 -5.75
C ASN A 61 13.06 10.58 -4.86
N ARG A 62 14.30 10.07 -4.89
CA ARG A 62 14.71 8.98 -4.01
C ARG A 62 15.21 9.60 -2.71
N GLY A 63 14.32 9.73 -1.73
CA GLY A 63 14.68 10.06 -0.35
C GLY A 63 15.95 9.29 0.04
N SER A 64 16.92 10.02 0.61
CA SER A 64 18.23 9.49 0.94
C SER A 64 18.09 8.40 2.01
N ARG A 65 17.90 7.15 1.59
CA ARG A 65 17.95 6.00 2.49
C ARG A 65 19.39 5.89 2.98
N LYS A 66 19.65 6.41 4.18
CA LYS A 66 20.89 6.08 4.87
C LYS A 66 20.72 4.69 5.44
N PHE A 67 21.68 3.81 5.18
CA PHE A 67 21.65 2.42 5.66
C PHE A 67 21.65 2.32 7.20
N ASP A 68 21.88 3.43 7.90
CA ASP A 68 21.91 3.53 9.37
C ASP A 68 20.54 3.93 9.98
N GLU A 69 19.53 4.23 9.16
CA GLU A 69 18.19 4.57 9.67
C GLU A 69 17.41 3.31 10.08
N PRO A 70 16.71 3.32 11.23
CA PRO A 70 15.91 2.18 11.65
C PRO A 70 14.69 1.99 10.75
N GLU A 71 14.27 0.74 10.60
CA GLU A 71 13.04 0.38 9.90
C GLU A 71 11.85 0.47 10.84
N VAL A 72 10.82 1.21 10.42
CA VAL A 72 9.49 1.19 11.03
C VAL A 72 8.74 -0.03 10.50
N ARG A 73 8.22 -0.81 11.45
CA ARG A 73 7.48 -2.04 11.22
C ARG A 73 6.08 -1.93 11.81
N LEU A 74 5.12 -2.43 11.06
CA LEU A 74 3.72 -2.55 11.45
C LEU A 74 3.36 -4.02 11.63
N LEU A 75 2.24 -4.28 12.31
CA LEU A 75 1.67 -5.62 12.29
C LEU A 75 1.05 -5.90 10.93
N GLU A 76 1.05 -7.16 10.50
CA GLU A 76 0.36 -7.58 9.28
C GLU A 76 -1.15 -7.41 9.42
N SER A 77 -1.72 -7.89 10.52
CA SER A 77 -3.14 -7.80 10.80
C SER A 77 -3.47 -7.67 12.29
N ILE A 78 -4.63 -7.09 12.57
CA ILE A 78 -5.23 -6.99 13.89
C ILE A 78 -6.71 -7.36 13.75
N GLU A 79 -7.20 -8.25 14.61
CA GLU A 79 -8.62 -8.58 14.69
C GLU A 79 -9.21 -8.05 16.00
N ARG A 80 -10.39 -7.43 15.95
CA ARG A 80 -11.13 -6.94 17.11
C ARG A 80 -12.61 -7.21 16.94
N TRP A 81 -13.30 -7.36 18.06
CA TRP A 81 -14.76 -7.36 18.08
C TRP A 81 -15.27 -5.93 17.91
N GLU A 82 -16.35 -5.78 17.15
CA GLU A 82 -17.03 -4.50 16.98
C GLU A 82 -17.41 -3.93 18.35
N GLY A 83 -18.02 -4.77 19.18
CA GLY A 83 -18.58 -4.38 20.44
C GLY A 83 -19.83 -3.55 20.23
N ARG A 84 -20.60 -3.41 21.31
CA ARG A 84 -21.83 -2.61 21.32
C ARG A 84 -21.65 -1.16 20.81
N ASP A 85 -22.76 -0.46 20.66
CA ASP A 85 -22.86 0.98 20.41
C ASP A 85 -21.82 1.86 21.14
N GLY A 86 -21.30 2.85 20.41
CA GLY A 86 -20.38 3.88 20.90
C GLY A 86 -18.96 3.77 20.34
N LYS A 87 -18.09 4.68 20.79
CA LYS A 87 -16.69 4.73 20.33
C LYS A 87 -15.85 3.65 21.00
N ARG A 88 -15.08 2.97 20.16
CA ARG A 88 -14.10 1.94 20.49
C ARG A 88 -12.70 2.43 20.16
N THR A 89 -11.69 1.79 20.73
CA THR A 89 -10.29 2.20 20.56
C THR A 89 -9.41 0.99 20.34
N ILE A 90 -8.59 1.04 19.31
CA ILE A 90 -7.59 0.03 18.99
C ILE A 90 -6.22 0.61 19.25
N LEU A 91 -5.40 -0.16 19.96
CA LEU A 91 -3.98 0.14 20.18
C LEU A 91 -3.18 -0.53 19.07
N VAL A 92 -2.61 0.28 18.19
CA VAL A 92 -1.84 -0.15 17.03
C VAL A 92 -0.37 -0.06 17.40
N PRO A 93 0.34 -1.19 17.59
CA PRO A 93 1.74 -1.16 17.95
C PRO A 93 2.61 -0.88 16.72
N ILE A 94 3.59 -0.01 16.90
CA ILE A 94 4.61 0.34 15.93
C ILE A 94 5.95 -0.09 16.51
N TYR A 95 6.78 -0.72 15.69
CA TYR A 95 8.09 -1.23 16.10
C TYR A 95 9.20 -0.57 15.28
N LEU A 96 10.32 -0.28 15.94
CA LEU A 96 11.58 0.07 15.27
C LEU A 96 12.50 -1.15 15.23
N SER A 97 13.25 -1.31 14.13
CA SER A 97 14.24 -2.38 14.01
C SER A 97 15.45 -2.23 14.94
N GLY A 98 15.71 -1.02 15.43
CA GLY A 98 16.83 -0.70 16.31
C GLY A 98 16.71 0.68 16.96
N PRO A 99 17.57 0.99 17.94
CA PRO A 99 17.59 2.29 18.61
C PRO A 99 17.89 3.41 17.60
N PRO A 100 17.05 4.45 17.54
CA PRO A 100 17.23 5.52 16.56
C PRO A 100 18.34 6.48 17.01
N GLU A 101 19.22 6.92 16.12
CA GLU A 101 20.25 7.93 16.46
C GLU A 101 19.67 9.36 16.61
N LYS A 102 18.53 9.59 15.97
CA LYS A 102 17.80 10.87 15.93
C LYS A 102 16.35 10.65 16.36
N GLU A 103 15.66 11.73 16.68
CA GLU A 103 14.22 11.66 16.92
C GLU A 103 13.49 11.14 15.67
N VAL A 104 12.70 10.07 15.83
CA VAL A 104 11.91 9.48 14.75
C VAL A 104 10.45 9.84 14.97
N THR A 105 9.84 10.49 13.99
CA THR A 105 8.40 10.80 14.00
C THR A 105 7.70 9.95 12.97
N VAL A 106 6.62 9.28 13.36
CA VAL A 106 5.78 8.46 12.48
C VAL A 106 4.33 8.92 12.62
N ALA A 107 3.67 9.21 11.51
CA ALA A 107 2.24 9.46 11.47
C ALA A 107 1.51 8.23 10.92
N LEU A 108 0.48 7.77 11.63
CA LEU A 108 -0.43 6.74 11.16
C LEU A 108 -1.77 7.34 10.75
N THR A 109 -2.35 6.79 9.68
CA THR A 109 -3.65 7.19 9.17
C THR A 109 -4.46 5.94 8.82
N ALA A 110 -5.72 5.91 9.25
CA ALA A 110 -6.67 4.89 8.83
C ALA A 110 -7.27 5.25 7.47
N GLY A 111 -7.50 4.25 6.62
CA GLY A 111 -8.11 4.42 5.31
C GLY A 111 -8.67 3.13 4.73
N ASP A 112 -9.39 3.27 3.61
CA ASP A 112 -9.94 2.15 2.85
C ASP A 112 -8.84 1.40 2.05
N GLU A 113 -9.24 0.48 1.19
CA GLU A 113 -8.30 -0.26 0.34
C GLU A 113 -7.56 0.60 -0.70
N THR A 114 -8.09 1.78 -0.98
CA THR A 114 -7.55 2.78 -1.92
C THR A 114 -6.94 3.97 -1.17
N ASP A 115 -6.62 3.81 0.11
CA ASP A 115 -5.96 4.81 0.93
C ASP A 115 -6.77 6.12 1.12
N ARG A 116 -8.09 6.06 0.94
CA ARG A 116 -9.04 7.16 1.18
C ARG A 116 -9.67 7.05 2.56
N GLU A 117 -10.49 8.03 2.92
CA GLU A 117 -11.33 7.95 4.11
C GLU A 117 -12.15 6.65 4.08
N VAL A 118 -12.29 6.01 5.24
CA VAL A 118 -13.08 4.78 5.37
C VAL A 118 -14.55 5.16 5.23
N LEU A 119 -15.09 5.00 4.02
CA LEU A 119 -16.50 5.20 3.72
C LEU A 119 -17.25 3.87 3.90
N SER A 120 -17.55 3.54 5.16
CA SER A 120 -18.39 2.41 5.54
C SER A 120 -19.62 2.90 6.32
N ASP A 121 -20.56 2.00 6.62
CA ASP A 121 -21.64 2.28 7.59
C ASP A 121 -21.08 2.56 8.99
N HIS A 122 -19.81 2.22 9.22
CA HIS A 122 -19.03 2.49 10.42
C HIS A 122 -18.08 3.70 10.21
N ASN A 123 -17.93 4.52 11.23
CA ASN A 123 -17.06 5.69 11.30
C ASN A 123 -15.70 5.36 11.96
N VAL A 124 -14.63 5.44 11.16
CA VAL A 124 -13.24 5.28 11.63
C VAL A 124 -12.53 6.63 11.65
N ASP A 125 -11.76 6.91 12.72
CA ASP A 125 -10.95 8.13 12.80
C ASP A 125 -9.77 8.08 11.82
N GLY A 126 -9.98 8.66 10.64
CA GLY A 126 -8.98 8.83 9.59
C GLY A 126 -7.96 9.96 9.85
N LYS A 127 -7.97 10.62 11.02
CA LYS A 127 -6.98 11.67 11.30
C LYS A 127 -5.59 11.08 11.49
N ALA A 128 -4.58 11.80 11.00
CA ALA A 128 -3.20 11.44 11.24
C ALA A 128 -2.88 11.46 12.75
N LYS A 129 -2.38 10.34 13.26
CA LYS A 129 -1.94 10.18 14.65
C LYS A 129 -0.42 10.11 14.68
N LEU A 130 0.19 11.08 15.35
CA LEU A 130 1.64 11.20 15.47
C LEU A 130 2.14 10.38 16.65
N VAL A 131 3.27 9.70 16.43
CA VAL A 131 4.06 9.04 17.46
C VAL A 131 5.52 9.45 17.29
N THR A 132 6.23 9.62 18.41
CA THR A 132 7.60 10.12 18.42
C THR A 132 8.49 9.20 19.24
N PHE A 133 9.54 8.68 18.64
CA PHE A 133 10.58 7.92 19.33
C PHE A 133 11.77 8.83 19.62
N GLU A 134 12.11 8.94 20.90
CA GLU A 134 13.26 9.69 21.38
C GLU A 134 14.58 9.11 20.84
N PRO A 135 15.59 9.96 20.58
CA PRO A 135 16.90 9.50 20.16
C PRO A 135 17.57 8.63 21.23
N ASN A 136 18.28 7.59 20.79
CA ASN A 136 18.99 6.60 21.59
C ASN A 136 18.11 5.86 22.61
N THR A 137 16.79 5.82 22.38
CA THR A 137 15.87 5.08 23.26
C THR A 137 16.04 3.57 23.10
N SER A 138 15.87 2.85 24.21
CA SER A 138 15.71 1.39 24.20
C SER A 138 14.24 0.96 24.04
N GLN A 139 13.29 1.91 24.07
CA GLN A 139 11.87 1.64 23.86
C GLN A 139 11.57 1.64 22.36
N LEU A 140 11.76 0.48 21.73
CA LEU A 140 11.55 0.29 20.29
C LEU A 140 10.10 -0.02 19.91
N ARG A 141 9.17 0.14 20.85
CA ARG A 141 7.74 -0.11 20.65
C ARG A 141 6.94 1.06 21.19
N GLN A 142 6.04 1.58 20.38
CA GLN A 142 4.99 2.50 20.82
C GLN A 142 3.64 2.09 20.29
N THR A 143 2.58 2.67 20.83
CA THR A 143 1.21 2.37 20.46
C THR A 143 0.49 3.63 20.05
N VAL A 144 -0.26 3.55 18.97
CA VAL A 144 -1.14 4.62 18.48
C VAL A 144 -2.58 4.22 18.71
N GLU A 145 -3.38 5.16 19.18
CA GLU A 145 -4.81 4.97 19.39
C GLU A 145 -5.60 5.37 18.15
N ILE A 146 -6.35 4.43 17.59
CA ILE A 146 -7.29 4.67 16.50
C ILE A 146 -8.69 4.31 16.98
N THR A 147 -9.63 5.21 16.80
CA THR A 147 -11.01 4.99 17.22
C THR A 147 -11.88 4.57 16.04
N TYR A 148 -12.80 3.66 16.31
CA TYR A 148 -13.89 3.24 15.42
C TYR A 148 -15.18 3.22 16.24
N ASP A 149 -16.34 3.17 15.60
CA ASP A 149 -17.62 2.92 16.26
C ASP A 149 -17.98 1.43 16.19
N GLY A 150 -18.67 0.98 17.23
CA GLY A 150 -19.46 -0.24 17.17
C GLY A 150 -20.94 0.11 17.18
N ASP A 151 -21.79 -0.86 16.87
CA ASP A 151 -23.23 -0.67 16.88
C ASP A 151 -23.99 -1.83 17.58
N LEU A 152 -25.20 -2.13 17.13
CA LEU A 152 -26.09 -3.17 17.65
C LEU A 152 -26.72 -4.00 16.52
N THR A 153 -26.29 -3.74 15.30
CA THR A 153 -26.87 -4.26 14.08
C THR A 153 -26.01 -5.43 13.64
N ALA A 154 -26.64 -6.59 13.48
CA ALA A 154 -25.93 -7.74 12.95
C ALA A 154 -25.49 -7.46 11.50
N ASN A 155 -24.20 -7.21 11.32
CA ASN A 155 -23.56 -6.88 10.07
C ASN A 155 -22.57 -7.97 9.65
N ALA A 156 -21.93 -7.80 8.50
CA ALA A 156 -20.82 -8.66 8.10
C ALA A 156 -19.50 -8.12 8.65
N ASP A 157 -18.56 -9.01 8.97
CA ASP A 157 -17.18 -8.64 9.30
C ASP A 157 -16.63 -7.66 8.26
N TRP A 158 -16.07 -6.55 8.72
CA TRP A 158 -15.58 -5.48 7.86
C TRP A 158 -14.11 -5.18 8.16
N THR A 159 -13.45 -4.56 7.18
CA THR A 159 -12.00 -4.31 7.27
C THR A 159 -11.64 -2.91 6.83
N PHE A 160 -10.58 -2.38 7.45
CA PHE A 160 -9.91 -1.15 7.02
C PHE A 160 -8.40 -1.29 7.16
N ARG A 161 -7.65 -0.34 6.61
CA ARG A 161 -6.18 -0.36 6.62
C ARG A 161 -5.65 0.78 7.46
N ILE A 162 -4.55 0.53 8.16
CA ILE A 162 -3.77 1.56 8.83
C ILE A 162 -2.42 1.61 8.16
N ARG A 163 -2.03 2.80 7.71
CA ARG A 163 -0.76 3.00 7.00
C ARG A 163 0.06 4.09 7.65
N ILE A 164 1.36 4.07 7.37
CA ILE A 164 2.24 5.18 7.68
C ILE A 164 1.95 6.29 6.65
N SER A 165 1.44 7.44 7.08
CA SER A 165 1.24 8.60 6.18
C SER A 165 2.51 9.43 6.08
N GLU A 166 3.18 9.68 7.20
CA GLU A 166 4.41 10.47 7.28
C GLU A 166 5.46 9.74 8.12
N ILE A 167 6.72 9.91 7.76
CA ILE A 167 7.85 9.32 8.48
C ILE A 167 9.06 10.24 8.37
N THR A 168 9.75 10.44 9.49
CA THR A 168 10.96 11.27 9.56
C THR A 168 12.08 10.51 10.26
N ASN A 169 13.31 10.59 9.72
CA ASN A 169 14.53 9.94 10.24
C ASN A 169 14.46 8.40 10.37
N ALA A 170 13.53 7.76 9.67
CA ALA A 170 13.37 6.32 9.62
C ALA A 170 12.83 5.88 8.25
N ILE A 171 12.97 4.59 7.95
CA ILE A 171 12.52 4.00 6.69
C ILE A 171 11.37 3.02 6.92
N ARG A 172 10.47 2.87 5.95
CA ARG A 172 9.41 1.85 6.02
C ARG A 172 9.96 0.50 5.64
N LYS A 173 9.59 -0.54 6.37
CA LYS A 173 9.93 -1.91 5.97
C LYS A 173 9.14 -2.31 4.72
N THR A 174 9.86 -2.77 3.70
CA THR A 174 9.26 -3.29 2.47
C THR A 174 8.39 -4.51 2.78
N GLY A 175 7.14 -4.51 2.30
CA GLY A 175 6.17 -5.60 2.52
C GLY A 175 5.35 -5.50 3.81
N GLU A 176 5.64 -4.53 4.69
CA GLU A 176 4.84 -4.22 5.89
C GLU A 176 4.29 -2.78 5.80
N GLU A 177 3.69 -2.42 4.65
CA GLU A 177 3.29 -1.04 4.34
C GLU A 177 2.01 -0.59 5.07
N PHE A 178 1.17 -1.55 5.45
CA PHE A 178 -0.08 -1.32 6.17
C PHE A 178 -0.38 -2.47 7.13
N THR A 179 -1.17 -2.17 8.16
CA THR A 179 -1.84 -3.15 9.00
C THR A 179 -3.28 -3.30 8.54
N ARG A 180 -3.72 -4.53 8.26
CA ARG A 180 -5.15 -4.82 8.04
C ARG A 180 -5.86 -4.96 9.37
N VAL A 181 -6.88 -4.16 9.60
CA VAL A 181 -7.75 -4.33 10.76
C VAL A 181 -9.04 -4.99 10.32
N THR A 182 -9.39 -6.09 10.96
CA THR A 182 -10.68 -6.77 10.78
C THR A 182 -11.51 -6.58 12.03
N ILE A 183 -12.70 -6.02 11.85
CA ILE A 183 -13.71 -5.88 12.87
C ILE A 183 -14.73 -7.00 12.68
N LYS A 184 -14.92 -7.79 13.74
CA LYS A 184 -15.86 -8.92 13.76
C LYS A 184 -17.17 -8.51 14.40
N ASP A 185 -18.26 -8.83 13.74
CA ASP A 185 -19.62 -8.62 14.25
C ASP A 185 -19.86 -9.52 15.47
N ASP A 186 -20.29 -8.95 16.60
CA ASP A 186 -20.70 -9.69 17.81
C ASP A 186 -22.21 -9.62 18.09
N ASP A 187 -23.00 -9.02 17.19
CA ASP A 187 -24.44 -8.81 17.36
C ASP A 187 -25.31 -9.90 16.72
N GLY A 188 -24.71 -10.86 16.00
CA GLY A 188 -25.38 -12.05 15.42
C GLY A 188 -26.02 -13.05 16.41
N GLY A 189 -26.23 -12.68 17.68
CA GLY A 189 -26.81 -13.53 18.72
C GLY A 189 -28.33 -13.50 18.76
N VAL A 190 -28.97 -14.43 18.02
CA VAL A 190 -30.37 -14.92 18.13
C VAL A 190 -31.42 -13.82 18.35
N GLU A 191 -32.24 -13.55 17.32
CA GLU A 191 -33.54 -12.89 17.48
C GLU A 191 -34.13 -13.29 18.83
N THR A 192 -34.27 -12.32 19.73
CA THR A 192 -34.99 -12.50 20.98
C THR A 192 -36.36 -13.05 20.59
N LEU A 193 -36.53 -14.37 20.57
CA LEU A 193 -37.83 -14.99 20.45
C LEU A 193 -38.57 -14.42 21.65
N GLU A 194 -39.50 -13.51 21.38
CA GLU A 194 -40.44 -13.05 22.38
C GLU A 194 -40.88 -14.30 23.16
N PRO A 195 -40.86 -14.30 24.50
CA PRO A 195 -41.31 -15.47 25.22
C PRO A 195 -42.71 -15.76 24.69
N ILE A 196 -42.85 -16.89 23.98
CA ILE A 196 -44.14 -17.30 23.44
C ILE A 196 -45.05 -17.32 24.65
N SER A 197 -45.92 -16.31 24.75
CA SER A 197 -46.93 -16.25 25.80
C SER A 197 -47.97 -17.29 25.42
N VAL A 198 -47.62 -18.56 25.62
CA VAL A 198 -48.59 -19.65 25.63
C VAL A 198 -49.48 -19.34 26.81
N LYS A 199 -50.65 -18.76 26.51
CA LYS A 199 -51.76 -18.63 27.44
C LYS A 199 -52.27 -20.04 27.73
N GLY A 200 -51.52 -20.76 28.57
CA GLY A 200 -51.92 -22.05 29.11
C GLY A 200 -53.17 -21.83 29.94
N ARG A 201 -54.34 -22.08 29.36
CA ARG A 201 -55.58 -22.17 30.13
C ARG A 201 -55.49 -23.46 30.94
N LEU A 202 -55.19 -23.32 32.23
CA LEU A 202 -55.31 -24.41 33.19
C LEU A 202 -56.73 -24.99 33.09
N PRO A 203 -56.90 -26.32 32.94
CA PRO A 203 -58.21 -26.93 33.10
C PRO A 203 -58.66 -26.69 34.54
N GLY A 204 -59.85 -26.10 34.70
CA GLY A 204 -60.41 -25.76 36.02
C GLY A 204 -60.59 -27.00 36.90
N PRO A 205 -60.57 -26.84 38.23
CA PRO A 205 -60.83 -27.95 39.15
C PRO A 205 -62.28 -28.41 38.96
N GLY A 206 -62.44 -29.71 38.70
CA GLY A 206 -63.75 -30.34 38.52
C GLY A 206 -64.64 -30.15 39.74
N GLU A 207 -65.87 -29.69 39.51
CA GLU A 207 -66.94 -29.73 40.49
C GLU A 207 -67.34 -31.19 40.73
N GLY A 208 -66.95 -31.70 41.89
CA GLY A 208 -67.49 -32.93 42.45
C GLY A 208 -68.84 -32.66 43.10
N GLY A 209 -69.87 -33.37 42.61
CA GLY A 209 -70.92 -33.98 43.43
C GLY A 209 -71.95 -33.08 44.10
N SER A 210 -73.20 -33.15 43.62
CA SER A 210 -74.35 -33.13 44.53
C SER A 210 -75.35 -34.20 44.12
N ALA A 211 -75.37 -35.28 44.90
CA ALA A 211 -76.44 -36.25 44.92
C ALA A 211 -77.58 -35.69 45.78
N THR A 212 -78.76 -35.49 45.20
CA THR A 212 -80.01 -35.43 45.97
C THR A 212 -80.94 -36.55 45.54
N LYS A 213 -81.22 -37.39 46.53
CA LYS A 213 -82.03 -38.59 46.50
C LYS A 213 -83.47 -38.21 46.89
N LYS A 214 -84.43 -38.78 46.15
CA LYS A 214 -85.70 -39.41 46.60
C LYS A 214 -87.01 -38.60 46.75
N SER A 215 -88.06 -39.35 46.39
CA SER A 215 -89.51 -39.28 46.74
C SER A 215 -90.37 -38.49 45.74
N ALA A 216 -91.50 -39.00 45.21
CA ALA A 216 -92.35 -40.13 45.59
C ALA A 216 -92.89 -40.88 44.35
#